data_AF-A0A1X1MQM8-F1
#
_entry.id   AF-A0A1X1MQM8-F1
#
_cell.length_a   1.000
_cell.length_b   1.000
_cell.length_c   1.000
_cell.angle_alpha   90.00
_cell.angle_beta   90.00
_cell.angle_gamma   90.00
#
_symmetry.space_group_name_H-M   'P 1'
#
loop_
_entity.id
_entity.type
_entity.pdbx_description
1 polymer ?
#
loop_
_entity_poly.entity_id
_entity_poly.type
_entity_poly.pdbx_seq_one_letter_code
_entity_poly.pdbx_strand_id
1 'polypeptide(L)'
;MWPQLYEWIALFIKWFHVICAIAWIGASFYFTWLDNSLKTPPQWKQDRGIKGDLWAVHGGGFYEVAKYQAGPKEMPETLHWFKWEAYTTWLTGTALLVWMYYFNAAAYLVDPQVLDLTGPQAIGLGLGAILVGLMTYEIILRSPLSRTKISLMASLVIAGTLFFYLFCHAFSGRGAFIHMGALIGTIMASNVFISIIPGQRKMVDQVAAKQPIDPKPGLEGKRRSIHNNYFTLPIVFLMISNHYPMVYQHANNWLVGMAILLLSAWVRHYFNLKHSGQKQPWVAISGVTGLCALAIAVSYPTNHPHSSMPTATKQSLPSTSLTESQQVVMTIIDQRCVSCHSQSPSDDVFTIAPGGVKFDNWPEIERWAPRILARSVHTQDMPFLNKTQMTPQERLQLGKLLQ
;
A
#
# COMPACT_ATOMS: atom_id res chain seq x y z
N MET A 1 -25.20 2.18 14.31
CA MET A 1 -24.15 1.58 15.17
C MET A 1 -23.57 2.69 16.03
N TRP A 2 -23.24 2.45 17.30
CA TRP A 2 -22.60 3.50 18.12
C TRP A 2 -21.30 3.94 17.46
N PRO A 3 -21.05 5.24 17.21
CA PRO A 3 -19.88 5.67 16.44
C PRO A 3 -18.55 5.20 17.01
N GLN A 4 -18.44 5.17 18.35
CA GLN A 4 -17.26 4.65 19.04
C GLN A 4 -17.07 3.15 18.81
N LEU A 5 -18.15 2.36 18.72
CA LEU A 5 -18.06 0.94 18.40
C LEU A 5 -17.55 0.71 16.98
N TYR A 6 -17.93 1.56 16.01
CA TYR A 6 -17.41 1.50 14.65
C TYR A 6 -15.89 1.68 14.61
N GLU A 7 -15.38 2.67 15.34
CA GLU A 7 -13.94 2.94 15.44
C GLU A 7 -13.18 1.82 16.16
N TRP A 8 -13.74 1.23 17.21
CA TRP A 8 -13.14 0.07 17.89
C TRP A 8 -13.03 -1.15 16.98
N ILE A 9 -14.08 -1.46 16.22
CA ILE A 9 -14.04 -2.56 15.25
C ILE A 9 -13.03 -2.26 14.15
N ALA A 10 -13.02 -1.03 13.61
CA ALA A 10 -12.04 -0.61 12.62
C ALA A 10 -10.60 -0.77 13.16
N LEU A 11 -10.35 -0.37 14.41
CA LEU A 11 -9.06 -0.52 15.08
C LEU A 11 -8.65 -1.99 15.17
N PHE A 12 -9.52 -2.88 15.67
CA PHE A 12 -9.20 -4.30 15.82
C PHE A 12 -8.92 -4.98 14.47
N ILE A 13 -9.73 -4.70 13.45
CA ILE A 13 -9.50 -5.26 12.10
C ILE A 13 -8.16 -4.75 11.54
N LYS A 14 -7.87 -3.44 11.64
CA LYS A 14 -6.59 -2.86 11.19
C LYS A 14 -5.41 -3.50 11.92
N TRP A 15 -5.49 -3.57 13.24
CA TRP A 15 -4.40 -4.08 14.07
C TRP A 15 -4.10 -5.54 13.74
N PHE A 16 -5.15 -6.37 13.65
CA PHE A 16 -5.01 -7.77 13.29
C PHE A 16 -4.47 -7.95 11.87
N HIS A 17 -4.96 -7.16 10.90
CA HIS A 17 -4.46 -7.18 9.52
C HIS A 17 -2.96 -6.88 9.44
N VAL A 18 -2.49 -5.84 10.16
CA VAL A 18 -1.06 -5.48 10.19
C VAL A 18 -0.22 -6.62 10.77
N ILE A 19 -0.68 -7.27 11.84
CA ILE A 19 0.02 -8.44 12.42
C ILE A 19 0.13 -9.57 11.39
N CYS A 20 -0.97 -9.92 10.71
CA CYS A 20 -0.95 -10.94 9.66
C CYS A 20 -0.01 -10.56 8.50
N ALA A 21 -0.05 -9.30 8.05
CA ALA A 21 0.81 -8.81 6.98
C ALA A 21 2.30 -8.88 7.34
N ILE A 22 2.67 -8.53 8.58
CA ILE A 22 4.05 -8.67 9.08
C ILE A 22 4.48 -10.14 9.05
N ALA A 23 3.64 -11.05 9.54
CA ALA A 23 3.94 -12.49 9.52
C ALA A 23 4.15 -13.01 8.10
N TRP A 24 3.28 -12.63 7.15
CA TRP A 24 3.36 -13.10 5.77
C TRP A 24 4.54 -12.51 5.00
N ILE A 25 4.72 -11.19 5.04
CA ILE A 25 5.82 -10.52 4.34
C ILE A 25 7.16 -10.93 4.96
N GLY A 26 7.22 -11.05 6.29
CA GLY A 26 8.39 -11.56 7.02
C GLY A 26 8.77 -12.97 6.58
N ALA A 27 7.79 -13.89 6.51
CA ALA A 27 8.03 -15.24 6.00
C ALA A 27 8.51 -15.22 4.54
N SER A 28 7.91 -14.39 3.69
CA SER A 28 8.35 -14.24 2.29
C SER A 28 9.81 -13.76 2.18
N PHE A 29 10.21 -12.81 3.02
CA PHE A 29 11.59 -12.31 3.08
C PHE A 29 12.55 -13.39 3.55
N TYR A 30 12.20 -14.09 4.61
CA TYR A 30 12.99 -15.18 5.17
C TYR A 30 13.19 -16.30 4.14
N PHE A 31 12.12 -16.81 3.52
CA PHE A 31 12.24 -17.90 2.56
C PHE A 31 12.97 -17.51 1.28
N THR A 32 12.84 -16.27 0.81
CA THR A 32 13.64 -15.81 -0.32
C THR A 32 15.12 -15.72 0.05
N TRP A 33 15.44 -15.17 1.22
CA TRP A 33 16.81 -15.13 1.71
C TRP A 33 17.40 -16.53 1.86
N LEU A 34 16.65 -17.45 2.49
CA LEU A 34 17.03 -18.85 2.66
C LEU A 34 17.34 -19.49 1.30
N ASP A 35 16.39 -19.44 0.36
CA ASP A 35 16.55 -20.06 -0.97
C ASP A 35 17.74 -19.51 -1.76
N ASN A 36 18.03 -18.21 -1.64
CA ASN A 36 19.15 -17.58 -2.33
C ASN A 36 20.50 -17.77 -1.63
N SER A 37 20.49 -18.12 -0.34
CA SER A 37 21.69 -18.29 0.48
C SER A 37 22.15 -19.73 0.64
N LEU A 38 21.39 -20.70 0.11
CA LEU A 38 21.78 -22.12 0.10
C LEU A 38 23.11 -22.32 -0.64
N LYS A 39 24.02 -23.06 -0.02
CA LYS A 39 25.31 -23.42 -0.61
C LYS A 39 25.28 -24.86 -1.09
N THR A 40 26.19 -25.18 -2.00
CA THR A 40 26.43 -26.58 -2.39
C THR A 40 26.95 -27.34 -1.18
N PRO A 41 26.26 -28.40 -0.73
CA PRO A 41 26.66 -29.14 0.46
C PRO A 41 27.84 -30.08 0.16
N PRO A 42 28.55 -30.59 1.18
CA PRO A 42 29.59 -31.60 1.00
C PRO A 42 29.03 -32.90 0.39
N GLN A 43 29.90 -33.71 -0.24
CA GLN A 43 29.52 -34.90 -1.03
C GLN A 43 28.59 -35.85 -0.27
N TRP A 44 28.90 -36.17 0.99
CA TRP A 44 28.10 -37.10 1.80
C TRP A 44 26.64 -36.65 2.02
N LYS A 45 26.34 -35.35 1.93
CA LYS A 45 24.96 -34.82 1.98
C LYS A 45 24.30 -34.88 0.60
N GLN A 46 25.06 -34.62 -0.47
CA GLN A 46 24.58 -34.78 -1.84
C GLN A 46 24.16 -36.23 -2.10
N ASP A 47 24.95 -37.19 -1.61
CA ASP A 47 24.63 -38.63 -1.67
C ASP A 47 23.33 -38.99 -0.92
N ARG A 48 22.86 -38.13 -0.01
CA ARG A 48 21.56 -38.23 0.69
C ARG A 48 20.42 -37.48 -0.01
N GLY A 49 20.67 -36.91 -1.20
CA GLY A 49 19.68 -36.17 -1.99
C GLY A 49 19.53 -34.69 -1.61
N ILE A 50 20.43 -34.15 -0.78
CA ILE A 50 20.41 -32.73 -0.39
C ILE A 50 21.08 -31.91 -1.50
N LYS A 51 20.35 -30.93 -2.04
CA LYS A 51 20.82 -30.03 -3.11
C LYS A 51 21.46 -28.76 -2.56
N GLY A 52 21.03 -28.33 -1.38
CA GLY A 52 21.54 -27.11 -0.75
C GLY A 52 21.51 -27.21 0.77
N ASP A 53 22.51 -26.66 1.44
CA ASP A 53 22.54 -26.50 2.88
C ASP A 53 22.81 -25.05 3.32
N LEU A 54 22.31 -24.72 4.51
CA LEU A 54 22.53 -23.43 5.17
C LEU A 54 22.71 -23.66 6.67
N TRP A 55 23.72 -22.99 7.23
CA TRP A 55 23.87 -22.84 8.67
C TRP A 55 23.46 -21.43 9.10
N ALA A 56 22.65 -21.34 10.14
CA ALA A 56 22.21 -20.08 10.73
C ALA A 56 22.28 -20.14 12.26
N VAL A 57 22.40 -18.97 12.91
CA VAL A 57 22.35 -18.85 14.37
C VAL A 57 21.18 -17.95 14.75
N HIS A 58 20.38 -18.40 15.72
CA HIS A 58 19.29 -17.58 16.27
C HIS A 58 18.89 -18.09 17.66
N GLY A 59 18.50 -17.18 18.57
CA GLY A 59 18.03 -17.56 19.91
C GLY A 59 19.02 -18.41 20.73
N GLY A 60 20.32 -18.24 20.52
CA GLY A 60 21.37 -19.01 21.21
C GLY A 60 21.65 -20.42 20.66
N GLY A 61 20.98 -20.82 19.56
CA GLY A 61 21.18 -22.13 18.91
C GLY A 61 21.68 -22.02 17.47
N PHE A 62 22.29 -23.10 16.99
CA PHE A 62 22.68 -23.29 15.59
C PHE A 62 21.63 -24.12 14.86
N TYR A 63 21.17 -23.64 13.71
CA TYR A 63 20.24 -24.30 12.82
C TYR A 63 20.97 -24.77 11.57
N GLU A 64 20.78 -26.03 11.22
CA GLU A 64 21.17 -26.59 9.94
C GLU A 64 19.91 -26.81 9.11
N VAL A 65 19.78 -26.09 7.99
CA VAL A 65 18.65 -26.22 7.07
C VAL A 65 19.11 -26.89 5.79
N ALA A 66 18.49 -28.01 5.45
CA ALA A 66 18.76 -28.76 4.24
C ALA A 66 17.59 -28.68 3.26
N LYS A 67 17.88 -28.39 1.99
CA LYS A 67 16.90 -28.44 0.90
C LYS A 67 17.17 -29.64 0.00
N TYR A 68 16.19 -30.54 -0.07
CA TYR A 68 16.25 -31.74 -0.91
C TYR A 68 16.00 -31.43 -2.39
N GLN A 69 16.61 -32.20 -3.28
CA GLN A 69 16.37 -32.09 -4.73
C GLN A 69 15.00 -32.61 -5.14
N ALA A 70 14.64 -33.78 -4.61
CA ALA A 70 13.40 -34.51 -4.93
C ALA A 70 12.51 -34.59 -3.68
N GLY A 71 13.04 -35.20 -2.62
CA GLY A 71 12.40 -35.32 -1.32
C GLY A 71 13.30 -36.11 -0.37
N PRO A 72 12.95 -36.18 0.93
CA PRO A 72 13.66 -37.03 1.88
C PRO A 72 13.42 -38.52 1.56
N LYS A 73 14.28 -39.40 2.11
CA LYS A 73 14.11 -40.87 1.98
C LYS A 73 12.82 -41.36 2.64
N GLU A 74 12.47 -40.75 3.75
CA GLU A 74 11.25 -40.99 4.50
C GLU A 74 10.55 -39.65 4.74
N MET A 75 9.23 -39.64 4.57
CA MET A 75 8.44 -38.43 4.77
C MET A 75 8.32 -38.15 6.28
N PRO A 76 8.56 -36.91 6.73
CA PRO A 76 8.36 -36.56 8.13
C PRO A 76 6.86 -36.64 8.49
N GLU A 77 6.57 -37.00 9.74
CA GLU A 77 5.19 -37.04 10.27
C GLU A 77 4.50 -35.68 10.19
N THR A 78 5.26 -34.60 10.43
CA THR A 78 4.75 -33.23 10.44
C THR A 78 5.40 -32.39 9.35
N LEU A 79 4.56 -31.84 8.46
CA LEU A 79 4.94 -30.81 7.49
C LEU A 79 4.26 -29.50 7.84
N HIS A 80 5.04 -28.45 8.04
CA HIS A 80 4.51 -27.11 8.23
C HIS A 80 4.23 -26.44 6.87
N TRP A 81 3.01 -25.91 6.70
CA TRP A 81 2.56 -25.28 5.47
C TRP A 81 2.35 -23.78 5.68
N PHE A 82 3.20 -22.97 5.07
CA PHE A 82 3.13 -21.49 5.09
C PHE A 82 2.04 -20.97 4.15
N LYS A 83 0.79 -21.32 4.43
CA LYS A 83 -0.40 -20.90 3.68
C LYS A 83 -1.27 -19.93 4.46
N TRP A 84 -1.30 -20.08 5.78
CA TRP A 84 -2.24 -19.36 6.63
C TRP A 84 -1.87 -17.89 6.72
N GLU A 85 -0.59 -17.54 6.73
CA GLU A 85 -0.12 -16.16 6.76
C GLU A 85 -0.65 -15.38 5.55
N ALA A 86 -0.64 -15.99 4.37
CA ALA A 86 -1.21 -15.39 3.17
C ALA A 86 -2.73 -15.27 3.23
N TYR A 87 -3.41 -16.35 3.63
CA TYR A 87 -4.87 -16.41 3.63
C TYR A 87 -5.48 -15.49 4.69
N THR A 88 -4.94 -15.46 5.90
CA THR A 88 -5.43 -14.57 6.96
C THR A 88 -5.15 -13.11 6.63
N THR A 89 -3.99 -12.78 6.04
CA THR A 89 -3.71 -11.40 5.58
C THR A 89 -4.72 -10.97 4.51
N TRP A 90 -5.03 -11.84 3.55
CA TRP A 90 -6.02 -11.52 2.52
C TRP A 90 -7.43 -11.35 3.11
N LEU A 91 -7.88 -12.30 3.93
CA LEU A 91 -9.20 -12.24 4.58
C LEU A 91 -9.37 -10.98 5.43
N THR A 92 -8.36 -10.65 6.25
CA THR A 92 -8.39 -9.45 7.10
C THR A 92 -8.26 -8.16 6.28
N GLY A 93 -7.51 -8.18 5.18
CA GLY A 93 -7.40 -7.05 4.26
C GLY A 93 -8.71 -6.78 3.52
N THR A 94 -9.40 -7.84 3.07
CA THR A 94 -10.74 -7.72 2.48
C THR A 94 -11.74 -7.23 3.51
N ALA A 95 -11.72 -7.77 4.74
CA ALA A 95 -12.57 -7.27 5.82
C ALA A 95 -12.33 -5.78 6.09
N LEU A 96 -11.06 -5.34 6.06
CA LEU A 96 -10.69 -3.94 6.24
C LEU A 96 -11.16 -3.06 5.07
N LEU A 97 -11.02 -3.52 3.84
CA LEU A 97 -11.51 -2.83 2.64
C LEU A 97 -13.03 -2.64 2.70
N VAL A 98 -13.77 -3.71 3.01
CA VAL A 98 -15.22 -3.67 3.19
C VAL A 98 -15.59 -2.69 4.31
N TRP A 99 -14.91 -2.82 5.47
CA TRP A 99 -15.22 -2.01 6.64
C TRP A 99 -15.02 -0.52 6.40
N MET A 100 -13.84 -0.15 5.88
CA MET A 100 -13.42 1.25 5.75
C MET A 100 -13.94 1.92 4.49
N TYR A 101 -14.01 1.19 3.37
CA TYR A 101 -14.27 1.79 2.06
C TYR A 101 -15.63 1.43 1.48
N TYR A 102 -16.26 0.32 1.87
CA TYR A 102 -17.53 -0.10 1.27
C TYR A 102 -18.74 0.24 2.14
N PHE A 103 -18.67 0.12 3.47
CA PHE A 103 -19.77 0.57 4.34
C PHE A 103 -20.08 2.06 4.19
N ASN A 104 -19.05 2.89 4.00
CA ASN A 104 -19.18 4.34 3.80
C ASN A 104 -18.55 4.78 2.46
N ALA A 105 -18.89 4.08 1.37
CA ALA A 105 -18.31 4.31 0.04
C ALA A 105 -18.45 5.75 -0.46
N ALA A 106 -19.59 6.40 -0.21
CA ALA A 106 -19.78 7.81 -0.57
C ALA A 106 -18.77 8.75 0.11
N ALA A 107 -18.29 8.39 1.31
CA ALA A 107 -17.33 9.21 2.05
C ALA A 107 -15.88 8.85 1.74
N TYR A 108 -15.53 7.57 1.54
CA TYR A 108 -14.11 7.16 1.43
C TYR A 108 -13.67 6.77 0.02
N LEU A 109 -14.60 6.34 -0.83
CA LEU A 109 -14.30 5.79 -2.16
C LEU A 109 -14.68 6.75 -3.30
N VAL A 110 -15.84 7.41 -3.19
CA VAL A 110 -16.36 8.30 -4.22
C VAL A 110 -15.79 9.70 -4.06
N ASP A 111 -15.32 10.27 -5.16
CA ASP A 111 -15.02 11.70 -5.28
C ASP A 111 -15.79 12.25 -6.50
N PRO A 112 -16.86 13.05 -6.29
CA PRO A 112 -17.67 13.58 -7.39
C PRO A 112 -16.90 14.48 -8.36
N GLN A 113 -15.73 15.01 -7.97
CA GLN A 113 -14.88 15.80 -8.86
C GLN A 113 -14.07 14.92 -9.83
N VAL A 114 -13.86 13.65 -9.48
CA VAL A 114 -13.20 12.66 -10.34
C VAL A 114 -14.22 11.97 -11.23
N LEU A 115 -15.20 11.31 -10.61
CA LEU A 115 -16.29 10.64 -11.29
C LEU A 115 -17.50 10.53 -10.34
N ASP A 116 -18.63 11.09 -10.76
CA ASP A 116 -19.86 11.05 -9.97
C ASP A 116 -20.49 9.64 -10.02
N LEU A 117 -20.14 8.82 -9.01
CA LEU A 117 -20.62 7.46 -8.83
C LEU A 117 -21.48 7.37 -7.57
N THR A 118 -22.55 6.59 -7.64
CA THR A 118 -23.23 6.14 -6.42
C THR A 118 -22.36 5.15 -5.65
N GLY A 119 -22.55 5.05 -4.33
CA GLY A 119 -21.81 4.10 -3.48
C GLY A 119 -21.81 2.66 -4.03
N PRO A 120 -22.96 2.07 -4.39
CA PRO A 120 -23.01 0.72 -4.97
C PRO A 120 -22.26 0.59 -6.31
N GLN A 121 -22.31 1.60 -7.18
CA GLN A 121 -21.56 1.59 -8.43
C GLN A 121 -20.06 1.61 -8.17
N ALA A 122 -19.59 2.44 -7.24
CA ALA A 122 -18.17 2.49 -6.87
C ALA A 122 -17.67 1.17 -6.28
N ILE A 123 -18.46 0.53 -5.41
CA ILE A 123 -18.15 -0.80 -4.85
C ILE A 123 -18.08 -1.86 -5.94
N GLY A 124 -19.10 -1.91 -6.82
CA GLY A 124 -19.16 -2.87 -7.92
C GLY A 124 -17.99 -2.71 -8.89
N LEU A 125 -17.63 -1.47 -9.24
CA LEU A 125 -16.48 -1.16 -10.06
C LEU A 125 -15.17 -1.57 -9.36
N GLY A 126 -15.03 -1.32 -8.06
CA GLY A 126 -13.84 -1.67 -7.29
C GLY A 126 -13.59 -3.18 -7.23
N LEU A 127 -14.63 -3.95 -6.88
CA LEU A 127 -14.58 -5.41 -6.85
C LEU A 127 -14.37 -5.99 -8.25
N GLY A 128 -15.09 -5.47 -9.25
CA GLY A 128 -14.97 -5.88 -10.65
C GLY A 128 -13.56 -5.64 -11.19
N ALA A 129 -12.97 -4.48 -10.93
CA ALA A 129 -11.62 -4.15 -11.36
C ALA A 129 -10.55 -5.02 -10.68
N ILE A 130 -10.70 -5.36 -9.39
CA ILE A 130 -9.81 -6.31 -8.71
C ILE A 130 -9.89 -7.69 -9.37
N LEU A 131 -11.09 -8.18 -9.68
CA LEU A 131 -11.30 -9.47 -10.33
C LEU A 131 -10.73 -9.49 -11.75
N VAL A 132 -11.03 -8.47 -12.56
CA VAL A 132 -10.52 -8.33 -13.94
C VAL A 132 -9.00 -8.17 -13.94
N GLY A 133 -8.43 -7.46 -12.96
CA GLY A 133 -6.98 -7.34 -12.81
C GLY A 133 -6.31 -8.67 -12.46
N LEU A 134 -6.92 -9.46 -11.57
CA LEU A 134 -6.47 -10.82 -11.28
C LEU A 134 -6.52 -11.72 -12.54
N MET A 135 -7.62 -11.66 -13.29
CA MET A 135 -7.76 -12.40 -14.56
C MET A 135 -6.72 -11.95 -15.58
N THR A 136 -6.49 -10.65 -15.72
CA THR A 136 -5.48 -10.08 -16.62
C THR A 136 -4.09 -10.61 -16.29
N TYR A 137 -3.74 -10.64 -14.99
CA TYR A 137 -2.49 -11.21 -14.52
C TYR A 137 -2.35 -12.71 -14.86
N GLU A 138 -3.40 -13.51 -14.64
CA GLU A 138 -3.40 -14.93 -15.01
C GLU A 138 -3.27 -15.15 -16.53
N ILE A 139 -3.97 -14.34 -17.33
CA ILE A 139 -3.91 -14.40 -18.80
C ILE A 139 -2.50 -14.07 -19.27
N ILE A 140 -1.88 -13.00 -18.78
CA ILE A 140 -0.49 -12.64 -19.13
C ILE A 140 0.44 -13.81 -18.84
N LEU A 141 0.31 -14.46 -17.68
CA LEU A 141 1.19 -15.56 -17.27
C LEU A 141 0.97 -16.89 -17.98
N ARG A 142 -0.22 -17.10 -18.56
CA ARG A 142 -0.54 -18.26 -19.39
C ARG A 142 -0.35 -18.00 -20.89
N SER A 143 -0.19 -16.75 -21.29
CA SER A 143 0.02 -16.35 -22.68
C SER A 143 1.50 -16.45 -23.12
N PRO A 144 1.79 -16.33 -24.43
CA PRO A 144 3.15 -16.24 -24.95
C PRO A 144 3.97 -15.06 -24.42
N LEU A 145 3.32 -14.02 -23.87
CA LEU A 145 4.00 -12.87 -23.26
C LEU A 145 4.87 -13.29 -22.07
N SER A 146 4.54 -14.42 -21.44
CA SER A 146 5.32 -14.96 -20.33
C SER A 146 6.59 -15.73 -20.72
N ARG A 147 6.86 -15.90 -22.03
CA ARG A 147 8.03 -16.67 -22.54
C ARG A 147 9.36 -15.95 -22.33
N THR A 148 9.39 -14.62 -22.46
CA THR A 148 10.60 -13.83 -22.24
C THR A 148 10.41 -12.89 -21.06
N LYS A 149 11.48 -12.67 -20.29
CA LYS A 149 11.44 -11.80 -19.11
C LYS A 149 11.01 -10.37 -19.48
N ILE A 150 11.51 -9.86 -20.62
CA ILE A 150 11.20 -8.50 -21.09
C ILE A 150 9.73 -8.37 -21.45
N SER A 151 9.19 -9.30 -22.24
CA SER A 151 7.77 -9.27 -22.63
C SER A 151 6.85 -9.39 -21.40
N LEU A 152 7.20 -10.25 -20.45
CA LEU A 152 6.45 -10.39 -19.21
C LEU A 152 6.47 -9.10 -18.39
N MET A 153 7.65 -8.51 -18.15
CA MET A 153 7.79 -7.28 -17.39
C MET A 153 7.07 -6.12 -18.05
N ALA A 154 7.24 -5.92 -19.36
CA ALA A 154 6.54 -4.89 -20.11
C ALA A 154 5.02 -5.05 -19.98
N SER A 155 4.50 -6.26 -20.14
CA SER A 155 3.06 -6.55 -20.03
C SER A 155 2.52 -6.26 -18.63
N LEU A 156 3.25 -6.65 -17.58
CA LEU A 156 2.85 -6.37 -16.19
C LEU A 156 2.90 -4.88 -15.85
N VAL A 157 3.90 -4.15 -16.37
CA VAL A 157 4.02 -2.70 -16.17
C VAL A 157 2.90 -1.96 -16.90
N ILE A 158 2.61 -2.32 -18.15
CA ILE A 158 1.51 -1.73 -18.92
C ILE A 158 0.17 -2.01 -18.25
N ALA A 159 -0.11 -3.26 -17.88
CA ALA A 159 -1.34 -3.61 -17.19
C ALA A 159 -1.45 -2.90 -15.82
N GLY A 160 -0.39 -2.90 -15.01
CA GLY A 160 -0.36 -2.22 -13.72
C GLY A 160 -0.61 -0.71 -13.86
N THR A 161 -0.02 -0.09 -14.88
CA THR A 161 -0.20 1.34 -15.17
C THR A 161 -1.63 1.63 -15.59
N LEU A 162 -2.21 0.79 -16.46
CA LEU A 162 -3.60 0.91 -16.90
C LEU A 162 -4.57 0.81 -15.72
N PHE A 163 -4.42 -0.21 -14.85
CA PHE A 163 -5.28 -0.34 -13.67
C PHE A 163 -5.12 0.83 -12.70
N PHE A 164 -3.88 1.29 -12.46
CA PHE A 164 -3.67 2.44 -11.59
C PHE A 164 -4.29 3.71 -12.16
N TYR A 165 -4.13 3.95 -13.46
CA TYR A 165 -4.78 5.04 -14.18
C TYR A 165 -6.31 4.96 -14.02
N LEU A 166 -6.91 3.79 -14.29
CA LEU A 166 -8.35 3.58 -14.17
C LEU A 166 -8.83 3.84 -12.74
N PHE A 167 -8.11 3.35 -11.73
CA PHE A 167 -8.45 3.59 -10.33
C PHE A 167 -8.40 5.09 -9.97
N CYS A 168 -7.36 5.81 -10.38
CA CYS A 168 -7.24 7.25 -10.10
C CYS A 168 -8.27 8.12 -10.84
N HIS A 169 -8.85 7.63 -11.94
CA HIS A 169 -9.89 8.33 -12.70
C HIS A 169 -11.31 7.84 -12.39
N ALA A 170 -11.45 6.85 -11.50
CA ALA A 170 -12.74 6.33 -11.07
C ALA A 170 -13.05 6.60 -9.59
N PHE A 171 -12.01 6.68 -8.75
CA PHE A 171 -12.15 6.78 -7.30
C PHE A 171 -11.42 8.00 -6.74
N SER A 172 -11.73 8.33 -5.49
CA SER A 172 -10.92 9.25 -4.70
C SER A 172 -9.46 8.80 -4.68
N GLY A 173 -8.49 9.73 -4.57
CA GLY A 173 -7.07 9.37 -4.56
C GLY A 173 -6.72 8.30 -3.51
N ARG A 174 -7.33 8.38 -2.32
CA ARG A 174 -7.19 7.34 -1.27
C ARG A 174 -7.79 6.01 -1.71
N GLY A 175 -9.01 6.04 -2.26
CA GLY A 175 -9.69 4.86 -2.77
C GLY A 175 -8.87 4.17 -3.86
N ALA A 176 -8.32 4.94 -4.79
CA ALA A 176 -7.52 4.44 -5.90
C ALA A 176 -6.26 3.69 -5.44
N PHE A 177 -5.47 4.27 -4.53
CA PHE A 177 -4.24 3.65 -4.03
C PHE A 177 -4.52 2.38 -3.23
N ILE A 178 -5.56 2.39 -2.39
CA ILE A 178 -5.97 1.18 -1.65
C ILE A 178 -6.51 0.09 -2.58
N HIS A 179 -7.25 0.43 -3.64
CA HIS A 179 -7.72 -0.56 -4.62
C HIS A 179 -6.57 -1.14 -5.44
N MET A 180 -5.57 -0.34 -5.80
CA MET A 180 -4.34 -0.85 -6.41
C MET A 180 -3.60 -1.80 -5.45
N GLY A 181 -3.54 -1.45 -4.16
CA GLY A 181 -2.99 -2.33 -3.12
C GLY A 181 -3.77 -3.63 -2.97
N ALA A 182 -5.11 -3.55 -2.97
CA ALA A 182 -6.01 -4.70 -2.88
C ALA A 182 -5.90 -5.63 -4.10
N LEU A 183 -5.73 -5.07 -5.30
CA LEU A 183 -5.47 -5.83 -6.52
C LEU A 183 -4.16 -6.62 -6.40
N ILE A 184 -3.05 -5.95 -6.05
CA ILE A 184 -1.75 -6.62 -5.87
C ILE A 184 -1.83 -7.67 -4.76
N GLY A 185 -2.46 -7.35 -3.62
CA GLY A 185 -2.64 -8.28 -2.51
C GLY A 185 -3.46 -9.51 -2.89
N THR A 186 -4.50 -9.32 -3.69
CA THR A 186 -5.35 -10.41 -4.22
C THR A 186 -4.57 -11.27 -5.21
N ILE A 187 -3.77 -10.68 -6.09
CA ILE A 187 -2.83 -11.42 -6.97
C ILE A 187 -1.87 -12.25 -6.12
N MET A 188 -1.27 -11.66 -5.09
CA MET A 188 -0.31 -12.34 -4.23
C MET A 188 -0.92 -13.50 -3.45
N ALA A 189 -2.13 -13.33 -2.91
CA ALA A 189 -2.86 -14.38 -2.20
C ALA A 189 -3.31 -15.49 -3.15
N SER A 190 -3.79 -15.12 -4.35
CA SER A 190 -4.19 -16.07 -5.40
C SER A 190 -3.01 -16.91 -5.89
N ASN A 191 -1.82 -16.32 -6.00
CA ASN A 191 -0.59 -17.05 -6.29
C ASN A 191 -0.34 -18.18 -5.27
N VAL A 192 -0.57 -17.90 -3.99
CA VAL A 192 -0.42 -18.90 -2.92
C VAL A 192 -1.51 -19.97 -3.03
N PHE A 193 -2.76 -19.55 -3.20
CA PHE A 193 -3.93 -20.43 -3.20
C PHE A 193 -4.03 -21.33 -4.43
N ILE A 194 -3.81 -20.78 -5.63
CA ILE A 194 -4.07 -21.47 -6.90
C ILE A 194 -2.83 -22.22 -7.41
N SER A 195 -1.63 -21.68 -7.17
CA SER A 195 -0.40 -22.20 -7.80
C SER A 195 0.56 -22.83 -6.80
N ILE A 196 0.93 -22.12 -5.73
CA ILE A 196 2.01 -22.55 -4.83
C ILE A 196 1.56 -23.76 -3.99
N ILE A 197 0.47 -23.64 -3.22
CA ILE A 197 0.03 -24.72 -2.32
C ILE A 197 -0.40 -25.98 -3.09
N PRO A 198 -1.19 -25.90 -4.17
CA PRO A 198 -1.54 -27.08 -4.96
C PRO A 198 -0.31 -27.75 -5.59
N GLY A 199 0.64 -26.96 -6.11
CA GLY A 199 1.89 -27.49 -6.66
C GLY A 199 2.77 -28.18 -5.62
N GLN A 200 2.87 -27.62 -4.41
CA GLN A 200 3.58 -28.24 -3.29
C GLN A 200 2.90 -29.53 -2.82
N ARG A 201 1.57 -29.56 -2.71
CA ARG A 201 0.82 -30.78 -2.37
C ARG A 201 1.07 -31.90 -3.36
N LYS A 202 0.94 -31.62 -4.66
CA LYS A 202 1.20 -32.61 -5.72
C LYS A 202 2.62 -33.17 -5.64
N MET A 203 3.62 -32.32 -5.37
CA MET A 203 5.00 -32.77 -5.18
C MET A 203 5.15 -33.66 -3.95
N VAL A 204 4.55 -33.29 -2.82
CA VAL A 204 4.55 -34.10 -1.59
C VAL A 204 3.90 -35.47 -1.83
N ASP A 205 2.76 -35.51 -2.52
CA ASP A 205 2.05 -36.76 -2.85
C ASP A 205 2.91 -37.68 -3.74
N GLN A 206 3.61 -37.12 -4.74
CA GLN A 206 4.52 -37.87 -5.60
C GLN A 206 5.72 -38.44 -4.84
N VAL A 207 6.31 -37.66 -3.93
CA VAL A 207 7.41 -38.12 -3.07
C VAL A 207 6.94 -39.24 -2.13
N ALA A 208 5.80 -39.06 -1.48
CA ALA A 208 5.22 -40.05 -0.58
C ALA A 208 4.89 -41.37 -1.31
N ALA A 209 4.38 -41.28 -2.54
CA ALA A 209 4.07 -42.42 -3.40
C ALA A 209 5.31 -43.03 -4.10
N LYS A 210 6.52 -42.50 -3.89
CA LYS A 210 7.76 -42.90 -4.58
C LYS A 210 7.63 -42.85 -6.11
N GLN A 211 6.84 -41.92 -6.63
CA GLN A 211 6.65 -41.71 -8.06
C GLN A 211 7.66 -40.70 -8.62
N PRO A 212 7.92 -40.70 -9.95
CA PRO A 212 8.67 -39.63 -10.59
C PRO A 212 8.04 -38.26 -10.32
N ILE A 213 8.85 -37.31 -9.88
CA ILE A 213 8.38 -35.96 -9.55
C ILE A 213 8.29 -35.14 -10.82
N ASP A 214 7.10 -34.57 -11.07
CA ASP A 214 6.90 -33.59 -12.12
C ASP A 214 7.40 -32.21 -11.63
N PRO A 215 8.46 -31.64 -12.22
CA PRO A 215 9.00 -30.37 -11.74
C PRO A 215 8.12 -29.18 -12.10
N LYS A 216 7.19 -29.31 -13.05
CA LYS A 216 6.43 -28.16 -13.60
C LYS A 216 5.63 -27.38 -12.55
N PRO A 217 4.84 -28.02 -11.65
CA PRO A 217 4.06 -27.29 -10.65
C PRO A 217 4.96 -26.58 -9.62
N GLY A 218 6.08 -27.20 -9.24
CA GLY A 218 7.04 -26.60 -8.30
C GLY A 218 7.77 -25.40 -8.92
N LEU A 219 8.16 -25.49 -10.20
CA LEU A 219 8.76 -24.38 -10.94
C LEU A 219 7.77 -23.23 -11.12
N GLU A 220 6.50 -23.51 -11.38
CA GLU A 220 5.47 -22.48 -11.45
C GLU A 220 5.23 -21.84 -10.09
N GLY A 221 5.15 -22.62 -9.01
CA GLY A 221 5.07 -22.11 -7.64
C GLY A 221 6.25 -21.19 -7.31
N LYS A 222 7.48 -21.58 -7.70
CA LYS A 222 8.67 -20.73 -7.56
C LYS A 222 8.54 -19.43 -8.36
N ARG A 223 8.07 -19.49 -9.61
CA ARG A 223 7.83 -18.31 -10.45
C ARG A 223 6.85 -17.34 -9.77
N ARG A 224 5.73 -17.84 -9.24
CA ARG A 224 4.76 -17.02 -8.49
C ARG A 224 5.32 -16.46 -7.20
N SER A 225 6.13 -17.23 -6.47
CA SER A 225 6.81 -16.75 -5.26
C SER A 225 7.77 -15.60 -5.56
N ILE A 226 8.45 -15.63 -6.71
CA ILE A 226 9.31 -14.52 -7.16
C ILE A 226 8.47 -13.26 -7.41
N HIS A 227 7.31 -13.38 -8.06
CA HIS A 227 6.42 -12.23 -8.26
C HIS A 227 5.95 -11.65 -6.92
N ASN A 228 5.51 -12.50 -5.99
CA ASN A 228 5.11 -12.06 -4.64
C ASN A 228 6.26 -11.32 -3.94
N ASN A 229 7.49 -11.80 -4.06
CA ASN A 229 8.66 -11.13 -3.51
C ASN A 229 8.82 -9.71 -4.07
N TYR A 230 8.75 -9.51 -5.39
CA TYR A 230 8.86 -8.17 -5.97
C TYR A 230 7.70 -7.24 -5.60
N PHE A 231 6.51 -7.78 -5.37
CA PHE A 231 5.34 -7.00 -4.96
C PHE A 231 5.35 -6.56 -3.49
N THR A 232 6.18 -7.16 -2.63
CA THR A 232 6.20 -6.85 -1.19
C THR A 232 6.45 -5.38 -0.82
N LEU A 233 7.49 -4.73 -1.35
CA LEU A 233 7.76 -3.32 -1.05
C LEU A 233 6.70 -2.39 -1.68
N PRO A 234 6.30 -2.58 -2.96
CA PRO A 234 5.19 -1.85 -3.56
C PRO A 234 3.88 -1.93 -2.76
N ILE A 235 3.46 -3.12 -2.33
CA ILE A 235 2.18 -3.27 -1.61
C ILE A 235 2.23 -2.62 -0.23
N VAL A 236 3.35 -2.75 0.51
CA VAL A 236 3.52 -2.07 1.80
C VAL A 236 3.37 -0.57 1.64
N PHE A 237 3.98 0.02 0.61
CA PHE A 237 3.82 1.44 0.31
C PHE A 237 2.36 1.81 0.04
N LEU A 238 1.65 1.06 -0.81
CA LEU A 238 0.23 1.32 -1.10
C LEU A 238 -0.63 1.30 0.16
N MET A 239 -0.36 0.37 1.10
CA MET A 239 -1.13 0.28 2.35
C MET A 239 -0.89 1.45 3.31
N ILE A 240 0.31 2.04 3.32
CA ILE A 240 0.62 3.22 4.15
C ILE A 240 0.33 4.55 3.44
N SER A 241 0.11 4.53 2.14
CA SER A 241 -0.01 5.73 1.28
C SER A 241 -1.09 6.71 1.74
N ASN A 242 -2.15 6.24 2.41
CA ASN A 242 -3.22 7.07 2.95
C ASN A 242 -2.75 8.11 3.98
N HIS A 243 -1.59 7.90 4.60
CA HIS A 243 -0.96 8.86 5.51
C HIS A 243 -0.25 10.02 4.79
N TYR A 244 -0.15 9.95 3.46
CA TYR A 244 0.71 10.80 2.64
C TYR A 244 -0.07 11.42 1.46
N PRO A 245 -0.92 12.45 1.71
CA PRO A 245 -1.75 13.07 0.66
C PRO A 245 -0.99 13.68 -0.49
N MET A 246 0.25 14.13 -0.26
CA MET A 246 1.09 14.68 -1.33
C MET A 246 1.33 13.67 -2.46
N VAL A 247 1.15 12.37 -2.21
CA VAL A 247 1.26 11.32 -3.24
C VAL A 247 -0.08 11.13 -3.96
N TYR A 248 -1.16 10.86 -3.22
CA TYR A 248 -2.42 10.45 -3.83
C TYR A 248 -3.30 11.61 -4.33
N GLN A 249 -3.08 12.84 -3.85
CA GLN A 249 -3.75 14.06 -4.35
C GLN A 249 -2.91 14.83 -5.38
N HIS A 250 -1.74 14.33 -5.77
CA HIS A 250 -0.97 14.95 -6.84
C HIS A 250 -1.75 14.88 -8.16
N ALA A 251 -1.69 15.92 -9.01
CA ALA A 251 -2.40 15.95 -10.30
C ALA A 251 -2.08 14.73 -11.19
N ASN A 252 -0.85 14.24 -11.10
CA ASN A 252 -0.37 13.03 -11.76
C ASN A 252 -0.21 11.84 -10.79
N ASN A 253 -1.13 11.66 -9.85
CA ASN A 253 -1.06 10.66 -8.77
C ASN A 253 -0.78 9.23 -9.27
N TRP A 254 -1.34 8.80 -10.40
CA TRP A 254 -1.14 7.48 -10.98
C TRP A 254 0.30 7.28 -11.49
N LEU A 255 0.92 8.31 -12.08
CA LEU A 255 2.33 8.27 -12.50
C LEU A 255 3.26 8.25 -11.29
N VAL A 256 3.00 9.10 -10.30
CA VAL A 256 3.78 9.14 -9.05
C VAL A 256 3.69 7.78 -8.34
N GLY A 257 2.47 7.25 -8.20
CA GLY A 257 2.22 5.94 -7.63
C GLY A 257 2.99 4.85 -8.38
N MET A 258 2.86 4.78 -9.71
CA MET A 258 3.55 3.78 -10.52
C MET A 258 5.08 3.88 -10.42
N ALA A 259 5.63 5.10 -10.42
CA ALA A 259 7.06 5.32 -10.24
C ALA A 259 7.54 4.78 -8.88
N ILE A 260 6.80 5.03 -7.80
CA ILE A 260 7.12 4.48 -6.48
C ILE A 260 7.07 2.95 -6.49
N LEU A 261 6.07 2.32 -7.13
CA LEU A 261 6.01 0.85 -7.23
C LEU A 261 7.22 0.29 -7.96
N LEU A 262 7.60 0.88 -9.11
CA LEU A 262 8.75 0.42 -9.91
C LEU A 262 10.06 0.60 -9.15
N LEU A 263 10.29 1.76 -8.55
CA LEU A 263 11.49 2.04 -7.76
C LEU A 263 11.56 1.15 -6.52
N SER A 264 10.43 0.88 -5.86
CA SER A 264 10.38 -0.04 -4.72
C SER A 264 10.70 -1.48 -5.13
N ALA A 265 10.17 -1.94 -6.26
CA ALA A 265 10.52 -3.25 -6.83
C ALA A 265 12.00 -3.31 -7.26
N TRP A 266 12.57 -2.20 -7.74
CA TRP A 266 13.99 -2.09 -8.09
C TRP A 266 14.90 -2.13 -6.85
N VAL A 267 14.53 -1.43 -5.78
CA VAL A 267 15.22 -1.56 -4.48
C VAL A 267 15.12 -3.00 -3.97
N ARG A 268 13.98 -3.66 -4.14
CA ARG A 268 13.83 -5.09 -3.80
C ARG A 268 14.76 -5.98 -4.63
N HIS A 269 14.96 -5.64 -5.91
CA HIS A 269 15.87 -6.36 -6.80
C HIS A 269 17.29 -6.42 -6.24
N TYR A 270 17.80 -5.31 -5.69
CA TYR A 270 19.12 -5.27 -5.06
C TYR A 270 19.27 -6.31 -3.94
N PHE A 271 18.28 -6.41 -3.04
CA PHE A 271 18.34 -7.39 -1.95
C PHE A 271 18.33 -8.82 -2.48
N ASN A 272 17.55 -9.11 -3.52
CA ASN A 272 17.55 -10.42 -4.16
C ASN A 272 18.91 -10.78 -4.77
N LEU A 273 19.58 -9.82 -5.45
CA LEU A 273 20.94 -9.99 -5.98
C LEU A 273 21.95 -10.21 -4.85
N LYS A 274 21.91 -9.37 -3.81
CA LYS A 274 22.78 -9.46 -2.63
C LYS A 274 22.69 -10.81 -1.95
N HIS A 275 21.47 -11.32 -1.74
CA HIS A 275 21.25 -12.64 -1.13
C HIS A 275 21.77 -13.78 -2.01
N SER A 276 21.80 -13.60 -3.33
CA SER A 276 22.37 -14.56 -4.28
C SER A 276 23.89 -14.41 -4.44
N GLY A 277 24.56 -13.64 -3.58
CA GLY A 277 26.01 -13.39 -3.61
C GLY A 277 26.46 -12.30 -4.59
N GLN A 278 25.56 -11.70 -5.37
CA GLN A 278 25.89 -10.65 -6.35
C GLN A 278 25.86 -9.27 -5.68
N LYS A 279 27.04 -8.69 -5.44
CA LYS A 279 27.18 -7.36 -4.83
C LYS A 279 27.08 -6.27 -5.90
N GLN A 280 25.86 -5.82 -6.19
CA GLN A 280 25.60 -4.70 -7.12
C GLN A 280 25.00 -3.48 -6.39
N PRO A 281 25.78 -2.75 -5.56
CA PRO A 281 25.26 -1.64 -4.75
C PRO A 281 24.64 -0.50 -5.58
N TRP A 282 25.07 -0.33 -6.83
CA TRP A 282 24.51 0.67 -7.74
C TRP A 282 23.00 0.50 -7.97
N VAL A 283 22.46 -0.73 -7.88
CA VAL A 283 21.02 -1.01 -8.01
C VAL A 283 20.25 -0.35 -6.86
N ALA A 284 20.74 -0.48 -5.62
CA ALA A 284 20.13 0.18 -4.47
C ALA A 284 20.27 1.70 -4.56
N ILE A 285 21.47 2.18 -4.89
CA ILE A 285 21.77 3.61 -5.00
C ILE A 285 20.88 4.27 -6.05
N SER A 286 20.78 3.70 -7.26
CA SER A 286 19.91 4.22 -8.31
C SER A 286 18.43 4.21 -7.91
N GLY A 287 17.95 3.17 -7.23
CA GLY A 287 16.58 3.11 -6.71
C GLY A 287 16.29 4.18 -5.66
N VAL A 288 17.18 4.34 -4.67
CA VAL A 288 17.04 5.36 -3.61
C VAL A 288 17.15 6.77 -4.18
N THR A 289 18.14 7.02 -5.05
CA THR A 289 18.28 8.31 -5.74
C THR A 289 17.05 8.63 -6.58
N GLY A 290 16.47 7.64 -7.27
CA GLY A 290 15.21 7.80 -7.98
C GLY A 290 14.03 8.17 -7.08
N LEU A 291 13.92 7.54 -5.90
CA LEU A 291 12.91 7.89 -4.90
C LEU A 291 13.11 9.31 -4.34
N CYS A 292 14.35 9.71 -4.06
CA CYS A 292 14.67 11.06 -3.60
C CYS A 292 14.38 12.11 -4.69
N ALA A 293 14.75 11.84 -5.94
CA ALA A 293 14.46 12.72 -7.06
C ALA A 293 12.95 12.88 -7.28
N LEU A 294 12.18 11.78 -7.17
CA LEU A 294 10.73 11.83 -7.22
C LEU A 294 10.14 12.63 -6.07
N ALA A 295 10.64 12.44 -4.84
CA ALA A 295 10.19 13.20 -3.67
C ALA A 295 10.44 14.70 -3.85
N ILE A 296 11.61 15.10 -4.37
CA ILE A 296 11.92 16.49 -4.69
C ILE A 296 10.98 17.00 -5.79
N ALA A 297 10.77 16.24 -6.86
CA ALA A 297 9.91 16.63 -7.98
C ALA A 297 8.46 16.83 -7.56
N VAL A 298 7.91 15.95 -6.72
CA VAL A 298 6.53 16.05 -6.20
C VAL A 298 6.39 17.14 -5.13
N SER A 299 7.46 17.45 -4.41
CA SER A 299 7.48 18.51 -3.38
C SER A 299 7.86 19.87 -3.94
N TYR A 300 8.28 19.95 -5.21
CA TYR A 300 8.70 21.20 -5.81
C TYR A 300 7.49 22.13 -5.92
N PRO A 301 7.54 23.35 -5.36
CA PRO A 301 6.43 24.27 -5.46
C PRO A 301 6.16 24.57 -6.93
N THR A 302 5.03 24.12 -7.46
CA THR A 302 4.54 24.64 -8.73
C THR A 302 4.12 26.07 -8.48
N ASN A 303 4.96 27.02 -8.93
CA ASN A 303 4.70 28.44 -8.83
C ASN A 303 3.37 28.77 -9.52
N HIS A 304 2.27 28.78 -8.76
CA HIS A 304 1.30 29.84 -8.97
C HIS A 304 1.97 31.12 -8.46
N PRO A 305 2.06 32.18 -9.27
CA PRO A 305 2.79 33.39 -8.89
C PRO A 305 2.12 34.02 -7.67
N HIS A 306 2.61 33.68 -6.49
CA HIS A 306 2.37 34.43 -5.28
C HIS A 306 3.46 35.48 -5.20
N SER A 307 3.08 36.71 -5.55
CA SER A 307 3.90 37.90 -5.37
C SER A 307 4.53 37.90 -3.98
N SER A 308 5.86 37.91 -3.95
CA SER A 308 6.69 38.24 -2.81
C SER A 308 6.28 39.61 -2.25
N MET A 309 5.99 39.71 -0.95
CA MET A 309 5.92 40.98 -0.21
C MET A 309 5.97 40.79 1.32
N PRO A 310 6.24 41.85 2.11
CA PRO A 310 7.31 41.89 3.10
C PRO A 310 6.91 41.51 4.53
N THR A 311 7.93 41.18 5.31
CA THR A 311 7.93 40.92 6.75
C THR A 311 7.28 42.07 7.53
N ALA A 312 6.12 41.80 8.15
CA ALA A 312 5.49 42.70 9.11
C ALA A 312 5.72 42.20 10.55
N THR A 313 6.13 43.14 11.40
CA THR A 313 6.58 42.98 12.78
C THR A 313 5.45 42.53 13.72
N LYS A 314 5.74 41.55 14.57
CA LYS A 314 4.84 41.08 15.66
C LYS A 314 4.60 42.18 16.69
N GLN A 315 3.35 42.39 17.09
CA GLN A 315 3.00 43.06 18.34
C GLN A 315 1.79 42.40 19.02
N SER A 316 1.85 42.36 20.34
CA SER A 316 1.07 41.55 21.29
C SER A 316 -0.27 42.17 21.73
N LEU A 317 -1.24 41.27 21.96
CA LEU A 317 -2.61 41.37 22.55
C LEU A 317 -2.77 42.23 23.83
N PRO A 318 -3.99 42.72 24.20
CA PRO A 318 -5.18 41.88 24.50
C PRO A 318 -6.62 42.42 24.20
N SER A 319 -7.59 41.47 24.17
CA SER A 319 -9.06 41.55 24.40
C SER A 319 -10.04 41.54 23.20
N THR A 320 -10.75 40.41 23.05
CA THR A 320 -12.19 40.25 22.68
C THR A 320 -12.82 41.02 21.52
N SER A 321 -12.12 41.13 20.39
CA SER A 321 -12.79 41.19 19.08
C SER A 321 -11.86 40.60 18.04
N LEU A 322 -12.34 39.62 17.27
CA LEU A 322 -11.61 39.12 16.11
C LEU A 322 -11.34 40.30 15.17
N THR A 323 -10.13 40.40 14.62
CA THR A 323 -9.88 41.36 13.54
C THR A 323 -10.73 41.00 12.32
N GLU A 324 -10.94 41.94 11.40
CA GLU A 324 -11.70 41.69 10.17
C GLU A 324 -11.15 40.47 9.41
N SER A 325 -9.83 40.35 9.31
CA SER A 325 -9.15 39.18 8.72
C SER A 325 -9.45 37.88 9.47
N GLN A 326 -9.44 37.92 10.80
CA GLN A 326 -9.73 36.74 11.64
C GLN A 326 -11.20 36.33 11.50
N GLN A 327 -12.12 37.29 11.40
CA GLN A 327 -13.55 37.03 11.20
C GLN A 327 -13.83 36.33 9.88
N VAL A 328 -13.14 36.76 8.81
CA VAL A 328 -13.22 36.11 7.49
C VAL A 328 -12.72 34.67 7.57
N VAL A 329 -11.56 34.44 8.19
CA VAL A 329 -11.02 33.09 8.37
C VAL A 329 -11.99 32.23 9.19
N MET A 330 -12.50 32.75 10.31
CA MET A 330 -13.48 32.06 11.15
C MET A 330 -14.72 31.66 10.35
N THR A 331 -15.22 32.55 9.49
CA THR A 331 -16.39 32.28 8.63
C THR A 331 -16.11 31.13 7.65
N ILE A 332 -14.95 31.14 7.00
CA ILE A 332 -14.56 30.05 6.09
C ILE A 332 -14.41 28.73 6.85
N ILE A 333 -13.74 28.75 8.01
CA ILE A 333 -13.52 27.55 8.83
C ILE A 333 -14.83 26.99 9.38
N ASP A 334 -15.74 27.86 9.82
CA ASP A 334 -17.06 27.46 10.32
C ASP A 334 -17.87 26.74 9.24
N GLN A 335 -17.96 27.33 8.04
CA GLN A 335 -18.70 26.76 6.93
C GLN A 335 -18.08 25.49 6.35
N ARG A 336 -16.74 25.39 6.37
CA ARG A 336 -16.02 24.35 5.62
C ARG A 336 -15.45 23.23 6.49
N CYS A 337 -15.19 23.48 7.78
CA CYS A 337 -14.40 22.58 8.63
C CYS A 337 -15.11 22.18 9.93
N VAL A 338 -15.88 23.07 10.56
CA VAL A 338 -16.46 22.85 11.90
C VAL A 338 -17.45 21.69 11.95
N SER A 339 -18.15 21.37 10.84
CA SER A 339 -19.06 20.21 10.78
C SER A 339 -18.38 18.89 11.18
N CYS A 340 -17.08 18.76 10.91
CA CYS A 340 -16.26 17.60 11.29
C CYS A 340 -15.30 17.91 12.45
N HIS A 341 -14.75 19.12 12.51
CA HIS A 341 -13.72 19.54 13.46
C HIS A 341 -14.29 20.45 14.57
N SER A 342 -15.27 19.93 15.32
CA SER A 342 -15.91 20.61 16.45
C SER A 342 -15.89 19.74 17.72
N GLN A 343 -16.10 20.36 18.88
CA GLN A 343 -16.45 19.69 20.12
C GLN A 343 -17.74 18.87 20.00
N SER A 344 -18.68 19.31 19.15
CA SER A 344 -19.90 18.57 18.82
C SER A 344 -20.07 18.50 17.30
N PRO A 345 -19.34 17.62 16.60
CA PRO A 345 -19.45 17.47 15.15
C PRO A 345 -20.88 17.16 14.72
N SER A 346 -21.32 17.77 13.63
CA SER A 346 -22.65 17.60 13.04
C SER A 346 -22.66 16.70 11.82
N ASP A 347 -21.49 16.24 11.36
CA ASP A 347 -21.36 15.32 10.22
C ASP A 347 -21.78 13.89 10.56
N ASP A 348 -22.56 13.26 9.68
CA ASP A 348 -23.08 11.90 9.86
C ASP A 348 -21.99 10.81 9.90
N VAL A 349 -20.82 11.08 9.31
CA VAL A 349 -19.69 10.14 9.23
C VAL A 349 -18.63 10.49 10.25
N PHE A 350 -18.28 11.77 10.36
CA PHE A 350 -17.28 12.26 11.32
C PHE A 350 -17.94 12.78 12.60
N THR A 351 -18.58 11.88 13.35
CA THR A 351 -19.25 12.22 14.63
C THR A 351 -18.29 12.50 15.79
N ILE A 352 -16.98 12.36 15.55
CA ILE A 352 -15.90 12.70 16.48
C ILE A 352 -14.85 13.46 15.68
N ALA A 353 -14.35 14.56 16.23
CA ALA A 353 -13.32 15.38 15.61
C ALA A 353 -12.09 14.56 15.19
N PRO A 354 -11.80 14.44 13.87
CA PRO A 354 -10.67 13.65 13.39
C PRO A 354 -9.35 14.11 13.99
N GLY A 355 -8.61 13.19 14.60
CA GLY A 355 -7.34 13.49 15.27
C GLY A 355 -7.46 14.36 16.53
N GLY A 356 -8.68 14.53 17.07
CA GLY A 356 -8.93 15.39 18.23
C GLY A 356 -8.76 16.88 17.95
N VAL A 357 -8.67 17.27 16.66
CA VAL A 357 -8.48 18.65 16.22
C VAL A 357 -9.83 19.33 16.10
N LYS A 358 -10.01 20.44 16.81
CA LYS A 358 -11.24 21.25 16.83
C LYS A 358 -10.93 22.67 16.39
N PHE A 359 -11.92 23.35 15.84
CA PHE A 359 -11.84 24.72 15.34
C PHE A 359 -13.02 25.57 15.85
N ASP A 360 -13.51 25.28 17.06
CA ASP A 360 -14.69 25.95 17.62
C ASP A 360 -14.41 27.41 18.01
N ASN A 361 -13.13 27.76 18.16
CA ASN A 361 -12.69 29.09 18.55
C ASN A 361 -11.35 29.50 17.89
N TRP A 362 -11.08 30.79 17.90
CA TRP A 362 -9.88 31.35 17.27
C TRP A 362 -8.55 30.80 17.81
N PRO A 363 -8.31 30.67 19.14
CA PRO A 363 -7.09 30.07 19.65
C PRO A 363 -6.80 28.67 19.10
N GLU A 364 -7.84 27.86 18.88
CA GLU A 364 -7.70 26.55 18.25
C GLU A 364 -7.29 26.65 16.78
N ILE A 365 -7.92 27.54 16.01
CA ILE A 365 -7.58 27.80 14.60
C ILE A 365 -6.13 28.30 14.49
N GLU A 366 -5.73 29.26 15.30
CA GLU A 366 -4.38 29.82 15.34
C GLU A 366 -3.34 28.74 15.68
N ARG A 367 -3.62 27.91 16.70
CA ARG A 367 -2.75 26.78 17.07
C ARG A 367 -2.51 25.81 15.91
N TRP A 368 -3.52 25.59 15.07
CA TRP A 368 -3.48 24.64 13.97
C TRP A 368 -3.24 25.30 12.60
N ALA A 369 -3.03 26.62 12.54
CA ALA A 369 -2.90 27.38 11.30
C ALA A 369 -1.92 26.76 10.28
N PRO A 370 -0.69 26.34 10.67
CA PRO A 370 0.23 25.69 9.72
C PRO A 370 -0.33 24.41 9.11
N ARG A 371 -1.10 23.63 9.90
CA ARG A 371 -1.71 22.38 9.46
C ARG A 371 -2.96 22.63 8.62
N ILE A 372 -3.75 23.65 8.96
CA ILE A 372 -4.89 24.08 8.16
C ILE A 372 -4.41 24.54 6.78
N LEU A 373 -3.37 25.37 6.71
CA LEU A 373 -2.75 25.80 5.44
C LEU A 373 -2.21 24.61 4.65
N ALA A 374 -1.47 23.71 5.31
CA ALA A 374 -0.94 22.50 4.66
C ALA A 374 -2.05 21.66 4.01
N ARG A 375 -3.16 21.43 4.70
CA ARG A 375 -4.20 20.48 4.28
C ARG A 375 -5.28 21.11 3.39
N SER A 376 -5.67 22.34 3.67
CA SER A 376 -6.75 23.04 2.96
C SER A 376 -6.26 23.94 1.84
N VAL A 377 -4.99 24.35 1.83
CA VAL A 377 -4.46 25.25 0.77
C VAL A 377 -3.45 24.52 -0.10
N HIS A 378 -2.47 23.86 0.50
CA HIS A 378 -1.36 23.26 -0.25
C HIS A 378 -1.69 21.88 -0.84
N THR A 379 -2.11 20.92 -0.02
CA THR A 379 -2.47 19.56 -0.50
C THR A 379 -3.93 19.43 -0.93
N GLN A 380 -4.78 20.40 -0.55
CA GLN A 380 -6.21 20.46 -0.86
C GLN A 380 -7.00 19.19 -0.51
N ASP A 381 -6.50 18.40 0.43
CA ASP A 381 -7.13 17.14 0.83
C ASP A 381 -8.15 17.33 1.98
N MET A 382 -8.23 18.56 2.52
CA MET A 382 -9.27 19.03 3.41
C MET A 382 -10.01 20.24 2.79
N PRO A 383 -11.31 20.44 3.06
CA PRO A 383 -12.23 19.55 3.78
C PRO A 383 -12.29 18.17 3.13
N PHE A 384 -12.55 17.12 3.91
CA PHE A 384 -12.36 15.74 3.47
C PHE A 384 -13.17 15.43 2.20
N LEU A 385 -12.49 14.98 1.13
CA LEU A 385 -13.03 14.82 -0.23
C LEU A 385 -13.85 16.02 -0.73
N ASN A 386 -13.47 17.21 -0.29
CA ASN A 386 -14.18 18.46 -0.52
C ASN A 386 -15.69 18.38 -0.22
N LYS A 387 -16.10 17.60 0.79
CA LYS A 387 -17.51 17.33 1.14
C LYS A 387 -18.33 18.61 1.39
N THR A 388 -17.70 19.63 1.98
CA THR A 388 -18.32 20.94 2.24
C THR A 388 -18.16 21.92 1.08
N GLN A 389 -17.67 21.48 -0.09
CA GLN A 389 -17.57 22.27 -1.33
C GLN A 389 -16.76 23.56 -1.18
N MET A 390 -15.59 23.48 -0.54
CA MET A 390 -14.69 24.63 -0.42
C MET A 390 -14.13 25.04 -1.78
N THR A 391 -14.36 26.28 -2.15
CA THR A 391 -14.00 26.85 -3.46
C THR A 391 -12.52 27.22 -3.55
N PRO A 392 -11.94 27.29 -4.76
CA PRO A 392 -10.57 27.76 -4.96
C PRO A 392 -10.33 29.18 -4.41
N GLN A 393 -11.34 30.05 -4.47
CA GLN A 393 -11.26 31.42 -3.98
C GLN A 393 -11.20 31.47 -2.44
N GLU A 394 -12.00 30.66 -1.75
CA GLU A 394 -11.91 30.52 -0.28
C GLU A 394 -10.57 29.95 0.15
N ARG A 395 -10.00 28.98 -0.59
CA ARG A 395 -8.66 28.43 -0.29
C ARG A 395 -7.59 29.50 -0.44
N LEU A 396 -7.68 30.32 -1.49
CA LEU A 396 -6.78 31.45 -1.70
C LEU A 396 -6.90 32.50 -0.59
N GLN A 397 -8.12 32.82 -0.18
CA GLN A 397 -8.39 33.79 0.89
C GLN A 397 -7.89 33.29 2.24
N LEU A 398 -8.18 32.02 2.58
CA LEU A 398 -7.64 31.35 3.76
C LEU A 398 -6.11 31.36 3.75
N GLY A 399 -5.50 31.04 2.60
CA GLY A 399 -4.07 31.05 2.40
C GLY A 399 -3.40 32.41 2.58
N LYS A 400 -4.12 33.51 2.35
CA LYS A 400 -3.61 34.88 2.55
C LYS A 400 -3.77 35.36 3.99
N LEU A 401 -4.87 34.99 4.64
CA LEU A 401 -5.28 35.58 5.91
C LEU A 401 -4.85 34.77 7.15
N LEU A 402 -4.46 33.50 6.98
CA LEU A 402 -4.11 32.58 8.07
C LEU A 402 -2.59 32.29 8.17
N GLN A 403 -1.72 33.14 7.60
CA GLN A 403 -0.25 32.96 7.60
C GLN A 403 0.44 33.37 8.90
#